data_AF-A0ABD0TBL2-F1
#
_entry.id   AF-A0ABD0TBL2-F1
#
_cell.length_a   1.000
_cell.length_b   1.000
_cell.length_c   1.000
_cell.angle_alpha   90.00
_cell.angle_beta   90.00
_cell.angle_gamma   90.00
#
_symmetry.space_group_name_H-M   'P 1'
#
loop_
_entity.id
_entity.type
_entity.pdbx_description
1 polymer ?
#
loop_
_entity_poly.entity_id
_entity_poly.type
_entity_poly.pdbx_seq_one_letter_code
_entity_poly.pdbx_strand_id
1 'polypeptide(L)'
;MVTCAVASCKNTSGKFSKNKDGITFHRFPRDKARRKQWEVAVNREEDWSSTESSAVCSEHFDASEFYLTESGLRRLSCEAVPLHNISPCQAPQATISEVEPVDIKPTDSEEVIKLKYKVRRLEAIAENRKRRLNLMWQRKKRLRKKLEQMKTYVKHLIKHKRKENEGKCTEEVRVI
;
A
#
# COMPACT_ATOMS: atom_id res chain seq x y z
N MET A 1 20.35 1.50 -3.59
CA MET A 1 18.86 1.46 -3.68
C MET A 1 18.36 0.40 -2.71
N VAL A 2 17.33 0.68 -1.91
CA VAL A 2 16.81 -0.25 -0.89
C VAL A 2 15.49 -0.84 -1.37
N THR A 3 15.33 -2.16 -1.24
CA THR A 3 14.11 -2.90 -1.57
C THR A 3 13.50 -3.48 -0.29
N CYS A 4 12.17 -3.56 -0.23
CA CYS A 4 11.51 -4.19 0.91
C CYS A 4 11.87 -5.69 0.99
N ALA A 5 12.21 -6.17 2.18
CA ALA A 5 12.56 -7.57 2.41
C ALA A 5 11.38 -8.54 2.32
N VAL A 6 10.14 -8.05 2.49
CA VAL A 6 8.91 -8.86 2.36
C VAL A 6 8.76 -9.36 0.92
N ALA A 7 8.71 -10.68 0.73
CA ALA A 7 8.73 -11.33 -0.58
C ALA A 7 7.61 -10.86 -1.53
N SER A 8 6.42 -10.60 -1.00
CA SER A 8 5.26 -10.12 -1.75
C SER A 8 5.26 -8.61 -2.00
N CYS A 9 6.18 -7.85 -1.39
CA CYS A 9 6.22 -6.40 -1.45
C CYS A 9 7.13 -5.89 -2.57
N LYS A 10 6.62 -4.97 -3.41
CA LYS A 10 7.35 -4.38 -4.54
C LYS A 10 7.86 -2.97 -4.27
N ASN A 11 7.79 -2.51 -3.01
CA ASN A 11 8.20 -1.18 -2.62
C ASN A 11 9.73 -1.07 -2.63
N THR A 12 10.23 -0.02 -3.30
CA THR A 12 11.66 0.27 -3.37
C THR A 12 11.89 1.76 -3.18
N SER A 13 13.04 2.13 -2.60
CA SER A 13 13.40 3.52 -2.33
C SER A 13 13.59 4.36 -3.60
N GLY A 14 13.70 3.71 -4.77
CA GLY A 14 13.76 4.39 -6.07
C GLY A 14 12.39 4.75 -6.64
N LYS A 15 11.33 4.02 -6.24
CA LYS A 15 9.96 4.24 -6.73
C LYS A 15 9.08 4.97 -5.72
N PHE A 16 9.32 4.74 -4.43
CA PHE A 16 8.52 5.30 -3.34
C PHE A 16 9.40 6.08 -2.36
N SER A 17 8.88 7.21 -1.88
CA SER A 17 9.61 8.11 -0.98
C SER A 17 8.74 8.64 0.17
N LYS A 18 9.39 9.08 1.25
CA LYS A 18 8.71 9.71 2.40
C LYS A 18 7.86 10.91 1.99
N ASN A 19 8.35 11.74 1.08
CA ASN A 19 7.71 13.02 0.75
C ASN A 19 6.56 12.89 -0.25
N LYS A 20 6.67 11.97 -1.22
CA LYS A 20 5.66 11.78 -2.26
C LYS A 20 4.58 10.79 -1.85
N ASP A 21 5.00 9.72 -1.20
CA ASP A 21 4.16 8.58 -0.90
C ASP A 21 3.91 8.51 0.61
N GLY A 22 4.89 8.83 1.44
CA GLY A 22 4.80 8.59 2.89
C GLY A 22 5.38 7.25 3.31
N ILE A 23 6.07 6.55 2.40
CA ILE A 23 6.73 5.27 2.67
C ILE A 23 8.14 5.53 3.22
N THR A 24 8.43 4.96 4.38
CA THR A 24 9.78 4.92 4.98
C THR A 24 10.30 3.48 5.01
N PHE A 25 11.63 3.32 5.01
CA PHE A 25 12.28 2.01 5.05
C PHE A 25 13.05 1.87 6.37
N HIS A 26 12.81 0.77 7.08
CA HIS A 26 13.35 0.51 8.41
C HIS A 26 14.26 -0.71 8.36
N ARG A 27 15.53 -0.54 8.73
CA ARG A 27 16.51 -1.63 8.75
C ARG A 27 16.23 -2.60 9.88
N PHE A 28 16.70 -3.83 9.70
CA PHE A 28 16.61 -4.85 10.73
C PHE A 28 17.33 -4.41 12.01
N PRO A 29 16.77 -4.73 13.19
CA PRO A 29 17.40 -4.44 14.48
C PRO A 29 18.80 -5.04 14.58
N ARG A 30 19.67 -4.41 15.40
CA ARG A 30 20.98 -4.98 15.77
C ARG A 30 20.85 -6.11 16.78
N ASP A 31 19.81 -6.06 17.60
CA ASP A 31 19.51 -7.12 18.55
C ASP A 31 19.17 -8.43 17.82
N LYS A 32 19.83 -9.52 18.20
CA LYS A 32 19.74 -10.81 17.52
C LYS A 32 18.38 -11.46 17.71
N ALA A 33 17.78 -11.33 18.90
CA ALA A 33 16.48 -11.92 19.19
C ALA A 33 15.38 -11.24 18.36
N ARG A 34 15.35 -9.90 18.38
CA ARG A 34 14.40 -9.12 17.59
C ARG A 34 14.61 -9.24 16.09
N ARG A 35 15.86 -9.35 15.63
CA ARG A 35 16.18 -9.61 14.22
C ARG A 35 15.57 -10.93 13.75
N LYS A 36 15.71 -12.00 14.53
CA LYS A 36 15.09 -13.31 14.22
C LYS A 36 13.57 -13.22 14.15
N GLN A 37 12.94 -12.49 15.06
CA GLN A 37 11.48 -12.26 15.01
C GLN A 37 11.06 -11.59 13.69
N TRP A 38 11.82 -10.59 13.22
CA TRP A 38 11.57 -9.95 11.94
C TRP A 38 11.83 -10.88 10.74
N GLU A 39 12.86 -11.72 10.80
CA GLU A 39 13.16 -12.70 9.74
C GLU A 39 12.02 -13.72 9.59
N VAL A 40 11.55 -14.27 10.72
CA VAL A 40 10.37 -15.15 10.76
C VAL A 40 9.13 -14.41 10.24
N ALA A 41 8.92 -13.16 10.68
CA ALA A 41 7.77 -12.35 10.26
C ALA A 41 7.83 -11.87 8.81
N VAL A 42 8.98 -11.96 8.15
CA VAL A 42 9.11 -11.72 6.70
C VAL A 42 8.80 -13.00 5.91
N ASN A 43 8.88 -14.18 6.53
CA ASN A 43 8.61 -15.51 5.98
C ASN A 43 9.15 -15.67 4.55
N ARG A 44 10.41 -15.29 4.34
CA ARG A 44 11.17 -15.76 3.18
C ARG A 44 11.57 -17.21 3.44
N GLU A 45 11.88 -17.92 2.36
CA GLU A 45 12.28 -19.33 2.33
C GLU A 45 13.22 -19.75 3.48
N GLU A 46 13.23 -21.04 3.81
CA GLU A 46 13.81 -21.62 5.03
C GLU A 46 15.29 -21.23 5.30
N ASP A 47 16.04 -20.83 4.27
CA ASP A 47 17.46 -20.44 4.36
C ASP A 47 17.73 -18.92 4.26
N TRP A 48 16.70 -18.08 4.25
CA TRP A 48 16.89 -16.63 4.09
C TRP A 48 17.27 -15.94 5.41
N SER A 49 18.34 -15.14 5.37
CA SER A 49 18.77 -14.29 6.48
C SER A 49 18.85 -12.81 6.09
N SER A 50 18.58 -11.94 7.06
CA SER A 50 18.64 -10.49 6.85
C SER A 50 20.08 -10.00 6.79
N THR A 51 20.38 -9.17 5.79
CA THR A 51 21.67 -8.48 5.65
C THR A 51 21.63 -7.09 6.29
N GLU A 52 22.78 -6.43 6.49
CA GLU A 52 22.84 -5.06 7.04
C GLU A 52 22.14 -4.00 6.18
N SER A 53 21.94 -4.30 4.89
CA SER A 53 21.23 -3.46 3.93
C SER A 53 19.74 -3.82 3.81
N SER A 54 19.31 -4.93 4.42
CA SER A 54 17.92 -5.37 4.40
C SER A 54 17.04 -4.40 5.20
N ALA A 55 15.89 -4.07 4.63
CA ALA A 55 14.93 -3.17 5.26
C ALA A 55 13.50 -3.59 4.92
N VAL A 56 12.58 -3.26 5.84
CA VAL A 56 11.15 -3.46 5.68
C VAL A 56 10.51 -2.07 5.52
N CYS A 57 9.57 -1.91 4.59
CA CYS A 57 8.89 -0.63 4.41
C CYS A 57 7.79 -0.42 5.48
N SER A 58 7.43 0.84 5.71
CA SER A 58 6.51 1.25 6.77
C SER A 58 5.09 0.69 6.66
N GLU A 59 4.70 0.18 5.48
CA GLU A 59 3.40 -0.48 5.28
C GLU A 59 3.29 -1.82 6.00
N HIS A 60 4.39 -2.40 6.48
CA HIS A 60 4.37 -3.67 7.20
C HIS A 60 4.34 -3.50 8.72
N PHE A 61 4.21 -2.28 9.23
CA PHE A 61 4.14 -1.99 10.65
C PHE A 61 2.84 -1.27 10.95
N ASP A 62 2.30 -1.47 12.15
CA ASP A 62 1.12 -0.71 12.57
C ASP A 62 1.52 0.75 12.80
N ALA A 63 0.65 1.69 12.45
CA ALA A 63 0.89 3.11 12.69
C ALA A 63 1.10 3.43 14.18
N SER A 64 0.46 2.66 15.07
CA SER A 64 0.60 2.75 16.53
C SER A 64 1.95 2.32 17.06
N GLU A 65 2.72 1.54 16.29
CA GLU A 65 4.06 1.08 16.67
C GLU A 65 5.15 2.11 16.35
N PHE A 66 4.79 3.25 15.76
CA PHE A 66 5.71 4.34 15.49
C PHE A 66 5.63 5.43 16.56
N TYR A 67 6.79 5.91 16.97
CA TYR A 67 6.92 7.08 17.82
C TYR A 67 7.86 8.11 17.19
N LEU A 68 7.73 9.36 17.62
CA LEU A 68 8.63 10.45 17.25
C LEU A 68 9.63 10.65 18.39
N THR A 69 10.92 10.72 18.07
CA THR A 69 11.92 11.19 19.02
C THR A 69 11.78 12.69 19.22
N GLU A 70 12.36 13.23 20.29
CA GLU A 70 12.42 14.68 20.57
C GLU A 70 13.04 15.49 19.41
N SER A 71 13.92 14.85 18.64
CA SER A 71 14.54 15.38 17.42
C SER A 71 13.67 15.26 16.14
N GLY A 72 12.42 14.81 16.26
CA GLY A 72 11.48 14.65 15.14
C GLY A 72 11.75 13.45 14.21
N LEU A 73 12.65 12.53 14.60
CA LEU A 73 12.90 11.30 13.84
C LEU A 73 11.84 10.25 14.17
N ARG A 74 11.17 9.75 13.12
CA ARG A 74 10.21 8.65 13.24
C ARG A 74 10.95 7.33 13.45
N ARG A 75 10.70 6.66 14.58
CA ARG A 75 11.27 5.35 14.92
C ARG A 75 10.18 4.33 15.24
N LEU A 76 10.55 3.06 15.17
CA LEU A 76 9.71 1.94 15.56
C LEU A 76 9.92 1.64 17.04
N SER A 77 8.83 1.37 17.76
CA SER A 77 8.81 0.89 19.14
C SER A 77 9.76 -0.31 19.31
N CYS A 78 10.25 -0.54 20.52
CA CYS A 78 11.10 -1.69 20.83
C CYS A 78 10.41 -3.03 20.55
N GLU A 79 9.08 -3.08 20.64
CA GLU A 79 8.27 -4.29 20.47
C GLU A 79 7.73 -4.47 19.04
N ALA A 80 7.93 -3.49 18.16
CA ALA A 80 7.37 -3.52 16.81
C ALA A 80 7.96 -4.67 15.98
N VAL A 81 7.08 -5.49 15.40
CA VAL A 81 7.41 -6.60 14.50
C VAL A 81 6.61 -6.44 13.21
N PRO A 82 7.22 -6.67 12.02
CA PRO A 82 6.49 -6.61 10.76
C PRO A 82 5.27 -7.54 10.79
N LEU A 83 4.09 -7.03 10.48
CA LEU A 83 2.88 -7.83 10.34
C LEU A 83 2.86 -8.49 8.96
N HIS A 84 2.84 -9.82 8.94
CA HIS A 84 2.80 -10.59 7.70
C HIS A 84 1.48 -10.33 6.97
N ASN A 85 1.57 -9.93 5.70
CA ASN A 85 0.44 -9.61 4.81
C ASN A 85 -0.45 -8.41 5.18
N ILE A 86 0.14 -7.24 5.39
CA ILE A 86 -0.57 -6.01 5.03
C ILE A 86 -0.65 -5.97 3.49
N SER A 87 -1.80 -6.41 2.96
CA SER A 87 -2.13 -6.39 1.53
C SER A 87 -1.68 -5.09 0.84
N PRO A 88 -1.32 -5.10 -0.46
CA PRO A 88 -0.68 -3.99 -1.20
C PRO A 88 -1.62 -2.80 -1.49
N CYS A 89 -2.41 -2.41 -0.50
CA CYS A 89 -3.55 -1.50 -0.62
C CYS A 89 -3.60 -0.42 0.45
N GLN A 90 -2.63 -0.34 1.35
CA GLN A 90 -2.49 0.88 2.13
C GLN A 90 -1.85 1.91 1.21
N ALA A 91 -2.62 2.93 0.82
CA ALA A 91 -2.03 4.09 0.17
C ALA A 91 -1.17 4.78 1.23
N PRO A 92 0.11 5.02 0.96
CA PRO A 92 0.97 5.61 1.95
C PRO A 92 0.44 7.02 2.25
N GLN A 93 0.42 7.38 3.53
CA GLN A 93 0.11 8.73 3.97
C GLN A 93 1.33 9.31 4.63
N ALA A 94 1.75 10.47 4.12
CA ALA A 94 2.67 11.35 4.82
C ALA A 94 2.10 11.61 6.22
N THR A 95 2.88 11.28 7.25
CA THR A 95 2.50 11.36 8.67
C THR A 95 2.51 12.79 9.23
N ILE A 96 2.60 13.83 8.42
CA ILE A 96 2.69 15.20 8.95
C ILE A 96 1.93 16.13 8.01
N SER A 97 0.68 16.45 8.34
CA SER A 97 0.16 17.82 8.37
C SER A 97 -1.30 17.80 8.88
N GLU A 98 -1.55 18.58 9.92
CA GLU A 98 -2.86 19.06 10.41
C GLU A 98 -3.87 17.99 10.87
N VAL A 99 -3.70 17.51 12.10
CA VAL A 99 -4.88 17.38 12.96
C VAL A 99 -4.85 18.62 13.84
N GLU A 100 -5.70 19.61 13.56
CA GLU A 100 -5.80 20.80 14.40
C GLU A 100 -5.91 20.41 15.87
N PRO A 101 -5.31 21.13 16.83
CA PRO A 101 -5.42 20.83 18.27
C PRO A 101 -6.89 20.70 18.71
N VAL A 102 -7.20 19.87 19.72
CA VAL A 102 -8.57 19.83 20.28
C VAL A 102 -8.77 21.17 20.97
N ASP A 103 -9.75 21.96 20.51
CA ASP A 103 -10.14 23.18 21.21
C ASP A 103 -10.78 22.83 22.55
N ILE A 104 -9.92 22.70 23.56
CA ILE A 104 -10.29 22.52 24.96
C ILE A 104 -10.50 23.92 25.54
N LYS A 105 -11.74 24.24 25.89
CA LYS A 105 -12.08 25.49 26.56
C LYS A 105 -11.91 25.29 28.07
N PRO A 106 -11.48 26.32 28.82
CA PRO A 106 -11.34 26.24 30.28
C PRO A 106 -12.63 25.86 31.02
N THR A 107 -13.78 26.02 30.37
CA THR A 107 -15.12 25.70 30.90
C THR A 107 -15.54 24.25 30.64
N ASP A 108 -14.77 23.48 29.86
CA ASP A 108 -15.15 22.11 29.54
C ASP A 108 -14.98 21.21 30.76
N SER A 109 -16.03 20.47 31.11
CA SER A 109 -15.92 19.42 32.12
C SER A 109 -15.05 18.28 31.60
N GLU A 110 -14.46 17.51 32.52
CA GLU A 110 -13.65 16.32 32.21
C GLU A 110 -14.35 15.34 31.25
N GLU A 111 -15.68 15.22 31.35
CA GLU A 111 -16.50 14.40 30.46
C GLU A 111 -16.59 14.99 29.04
N VAL A 112 -16.77 16.31 28.93
CA VAL A 112 -16.82 17.01 27.64
C VAL A 112 -15.47 16.91 26.93
N ILE A 113 -14.36 17.02 27.66
CA ILE A 113 -13.01 16.84 27.12
C ILE A 113 -12.87 15.43 26.54
N LYS A 114 -13.24 14.38 27.29
CA LYS A 114 -13.21 12.98 26.83
C LYS A 114 -14.08 12.76 25.59
N LEU A 115 -15.27 13.37 25.54
CA LEU A 115 -16.14 13.31 24.36
C LEU A 115 -15.51 13.98 23.14
N LYS A 116 -14.89 15.16 23.28
CA LYS A 116 -14.24 15.86 22.16
C LYS A 116 -13.13 15.01 21.53
N TYR A 117 -12.29 14.37 22.34
CA TYR A 117 -11.29 13.43 21.84
C TYR A 117 -11.91 12.22 21.13
N LYS A 118 -13.01 11.68 21.67
CA LYS A 118 -13.73 10.55 21.05
C LYS A 118 -14.34 10.93 19.71
N VAL A 119 -14.97 12.10 19.61
CA VAL A 119 -15.56 12.63 18.37
C VAL A 119 -14.49 12.79 17.30
N ARG A 120 -13.38 13.46 17.62
CA ARG A 120 -12.24 13.60 16.70
C ARG A 120 -11.71 12.26 16.20
N ARG A 121 -11.56 11.28 17.11
CA ARG A 121 -11.12 9.93 16.74
C ARG A 121 -12.08 9.30 15.74
N LEU A 122 -13.39 9.46 15.95
CA LEU A 122 -14.41 8.93 15.05
C LEU A 122 -14.41 9.64 13.69
N GLU A 123 -14.20 10.96 13.66
CA GLU A 123 -14.06 11.74 12.42
C GLU A 123 -12.86 11.28 11.59
N ALA A 124 -11.70 11.10 12.23
CA ALA A 124 -10.51 10.56 11.56
C ALA A 124 -10.77 9.14 10.98
N ILE A 125 -11.49 8.30 11.72
CA ILE A 125 -11.89 6.97 11.24
C ILE A 125 -12.84 7.09 10.04
N ALA A 126 -13.81 8.02 10.08
CA ALA A 126 -14.76 8.24 9.00
C ALA A 126 -14.09 8.72 7.71
N GLU A 127 -13.17 9.68 7.80
CA GLU A 127 -12.44 10.20 6.64
C GLU A 127 -11.52 9.12 6.03
N ASN A 128 -10.89 8.29 6.87
CA ASN A 128 -10.12 7.14 6.40
C ASN A 128 -10.98 6.10 5.67
N ARG A 129 -12.20 5.82 6.17
CA ARG A 129 -13.16 4.93 5.49
C ARG A 129 -13.59 5.51 4.14
N LYS A 130 -13.87 6.80 4.06
CA LYS A 130 -14.21 7.51 2.82
C LYS A 130 -13.06 7.47 1.81
N ARG A 131 -11.83 7.71 2.24
CA ARG A 131 -10.63 7.58 1.39
C ARG A 131 -10.48 6.17 0.84
N ARG A 132 -10.69 5.13 1.66
CA ARG A 132 -10.70 3.72 1.21
C ARG A 132 -11.77 3.46 0.16
N LEU A 133 -12.99 3.94 0.36
CA LEU A 133 -14.07 3.79 -0.62
C LEU A 133 -13.70 4.43 -1.96
N ASN A 134 -13.11 5.63 -1.96
CA ASN A 134 -12.66 6.30 -3.17
C ASN A 134 -11.58 5.50 -3.93
N LEU A 135 -10.63 4.91 -3.21
CA LEU A 135 -9.60 4.05 -3.82
C LEU A 135 -10.19 2.79 -4.45
N MET A 136 -11.14 2.15 -3.76
CA MET A 136 -11.87 0.98 -4.29
C MET A 136 -12.65 1.35 -5.56
N TRP A 137 -13.31 2.51 -5.55
CA TRP A 137 -14.03 3.02 -6.72
C TRP A 137 -13.11 3.28 -7.91
N GLN A 138 -11.96 3.92 -7.70
CA GLN A 138 -10.99 4.15 -8.77
C GLN A 138 -10.43 2.84 -9.35
N ARG A 139 -10.16 1.83 -8.51
CA ARG A 139 -9.73 0.50 -8.96
C ARG A 139 -10.79 -0.17 -9.83
N LYS A 140 -12.05 -0.15 -9.37
CA LYS A 140 -13.20 -0.64 -10.15
C LYS A 140 -13.31 0.07 -11.49
N LYS A 141 -13.13 1.40 -11.53
CA LYS A 141 -13.14 2.20 -12.77
C LYS A 141 -12.03 1.79 -13.74
N ARG A 142 -10.79 1.60 -13.25
CA ARG A 142 -9.65 1.15 -14.07
C ARG A 142 -9.86 -0.26 -14.64
N LEU A 143 -10.35 -1.19 -13.82
CA LEU A 143 -10.68 -2.55 -14.26
C LEU A 143 -11.76 -2.53 -15.35
N ARG A 144 -12.82 -1.73 -15.19
CA ARG A 144 -13.84 -1.54 -16.23
C ARG A 144 -13.25 -1.03 -17.54
N LYS A 145 -12.35 -0.04 -17.49
CA LYS A 145 -11.69 0.50 -18.69
C LYS A 145 -10.83 -0.56 -19.40
N LYS A 146 -10.05 -1.36 -18.66
CA LYS A 146 -9.28 -2.47 -19.23
C LYS A 146 -10.18 -3.51 -19.90
N LEU A 147 -11.28 -3.84 -19.24
CA LEU A 147 -12.26 -4.80 -19.76
C LEU A 147 -12.89 -4.31 -21.07
N GLU A 148 -13.20 -3.01 -21.16
CA GLU A 148 -13.72 -2.42 -22.40
C GLU A 148 -12.68 -2.40 -23.53
N GLN A 149 -11.42 -2.10 -23.22
CA GLN A 149 -10.31 -2.22 -24.19
C GLN A 149 -10.13 -3.66 -24.68
N MET A 150 -10.17 -4.64 -23.78
CA MET A 150 -10.08 -6.05 -24.19
C MET A 150 -11.23 -6.44 -25.11
N LYS A 151 -12.46 -6.00 -24.83
CA LYS A 151 -13.60 -6.23 -25.73
C LYS A 151 -13.37 -5.63 -27.12
N THR A 152 -12.84 -4.41 -27.22
CA THR A 152 -12.58 -3.80 -28.54
C THR A 152 -11.49 -4.56 -29.31
N TYR A 153 -10.43 -5.02 -28.64
CA TYR A 153 -9.43 -5.89 -29.25
C TYR A 153 -10.03 -7.19 -29.78
N VAL A 154 -10.83 -7.89 -28.96
CA VAL A 154 -11.51 -9.13 -29.38
C VAL A 154 -12.40 -8.89 -30.60
N LYS A 155 -13.17 -7.78 -30.63
CA LYS A 155 -13.97 -7.41 -31.80
C LYS A 155 -13.12 -7.23 -33.06
N HIS A 156 -11.98 -6.55 -32.96
CA HIS A 156 -11.07 -6.38 -34.09
C HIS A 156 -10.47 -7.71 -34.57
N LEU A 157 -10.04 -8.57 -33.65
CA LEU A 157 -9.51 -9.90 -33.99
C LEU A 157 -10.54 -10.77 -34.71
N ILE A 158 -11.80 -10.76 -34.23
CA ILE A 158 -12.90 -11.48 -34.89
C ILE A 158 -13.14 -10.92 -36.30
N LYS A 159 -13.13 -9.60 -36.47
CA LYS A 159 -13.30 -8.95 -37.78
C LYS A 159 -12.16 -9.30 -38.75
N HIS A 160 -10.92 -9.30 -38.27
CA HIS A 160 -9.76 -9.70 -39.06
C HIS A 160 -9.87 -11.15 -39.53
N LYS A 161 -10.19 -12.06 -38.60
CA LYS A 161 -10.32 -13.50 -38.89
C LYS A 161 -11.46 -13.79 -39.88
N ARG A 162 -12.56 -13.03 -39.83
CA ARG A 162 -13.63 -13.12 -40.85
C ARG A 162 -13.14 -12.72 -42.24
N LYS A 163 -12.41 -11.59 -42.36
CA LYS A 163 -11.83 -11.15 -43.64
C LYS A 163 -10.80 -12.13 -44.21
N GLU A 164 -9.95 -12.70 -43.37
CA GLU A 164 -9.00 -13.75 -43.79
C GLU A 164 -9.72 -14.99 -44.31
N ASN A 165 -10.82 -15.39 -43.66
CA ASN A 165 -11.63 -16.53 -44.11
C ASN A 165 -12.38 -16.23 -45.42
N GLU A 166 -12.89 -15.00 -45.60
CA GLU A 166 -13.52 -14.55 -46.86
C GLU A 166 -12.51 -14.53 -48.02
N GLY A 167 -11.28 -14.06 -47.78
CA GLY A 167 -10.20 -14.03 -48.78
C GLY A 167 -9.74 -15.43 -49.23
N LYS A 168 -9.61 -16.37 -48.28
CA LYS A 168 -9.28 -17.78 -48.61
C LYS A 168 -10.35 -18.44 -49.48
N CYS A 169 -11.63 -18.15 -49.20
CA CYS A 169 -12.74 -18.69 -49.98
C CYS A 169 -12.78 -18.14 -51.42
N THR A 170 -12.30 -16.91 -51.66
CA THR A 170 -12.21 -16.33 -53.01
C THR A 170 -11.00 -16.81 -53.81
N GLU A 171 -9.89 -17.16 -53.14
CA GLU A 171 -8.71 -17.73 -53.79
C GLU A 171 -8.96 -19.18 -54.25
N GLU A 172 -9.66 -20.00 -53.45
CA GLU A 172 -9.98 -21.39 -53.81
C GLU A 172 -10.96 -21.52 -55.00
N VAL A 173 -11.86 -20.55 -55.21
CA VAL A 173 -12.81 -20.55 -56.34
C VAL A 173 -12.14 -20.10 -57.66
N ARG A 174 -10.95 -19.49 -57.61
CA ARG A 174 -10.24 -18.96 -58.80
C ARG A 174 -9.27 -19.95 -59.45
N VAL A 175 -9.03 -21.10 -58.82
CA VAL A 175 -8.01 -22.10 -59.24
C VAL A 175 -8.65 -23.34 -59.88
N ILE A 176 -9.96 -23.32 -60.15
CA ILE A 176 -10.70 -24.36 -60.89
C ILE A 176 -11.28 -23.71 -62.16
#